data_AF-A0A413FIN3-F1
#
_entry.id   AF-A0A413FIN3-F1
#
_cell.length_a   1.000
_cell.length_b   1.000
_cell.length_c   1.000
_cell.angle_alpha   90.00
_cell.angle_beta   90.00
_cell.angle_gamma   90.00
#
_symmetry.space_group_name_H-M   'P 1'
#
loop_
_entity.id
_entity.type
_entity.pdbx_description
1 polymer ?
#
loop_
_entity_poly.entity_id
_entity_poly.type
_entity_poly.pdbx_seq_one_letter_code
_entity_poly.pdbx_strand_id
1 'polypeptide(L)' 'MFDPNSNAVYFARYNVICKRYALLPDQALIDRWKYHQHRSQRREDGDWIAFSVCEDLLRQRGNPYLDDNYPKD' A
#
# COMPACT_ATOMS: atom_id res chain seq x y z
N MET A 1 -21.49 -11.13 -6.69
CA MET A 1 -21.03 -11.27 -8.08
C MET A 1 -19.56 -10.86 -8.06
N PHE A 2 -18.63 -11.80 -8.24
CA PHE A 2 -17.20 -11.50 -8.29
C PHE A 2 -16.89 -11.01 -9.70
N ASP A 3 -16.48 -9.74 -9.83
CA ASP A 3 -16.12 -9.15 -11.11
C ASP A 3 -14.61 -9.40 -11.36
N PRO A 4 -14.23 -10.38 -12.20
CA PRO A 4 -12.81 -10.70 -12.44
C PRO A 4 -12.04 -9.52 -13.05
N ASN A 5 -12.76 -8.58 -13.68
CA ASN A 5 -12.19 -7.38 -14.26
C ASN A 5 -11.75 -6.36 -13.19
N SER A 6 -12.44 -6.33 -12.02
CA SER A 6 -12.05 -5.46 -10.89
C SER A 6 -10.71 -5.88 -10.30
N ASN A 7 -10.47 -7.19 -10.18
CA ASN A 7 -9.19 -7.72 -9.72
C ASN A 7 -8.05 -7.41 -10.68
N ALA A 8 -8.25 -7.55 -11.99
CA ALA A 8 -7.21 -7.24 -12.99
C ALA A 8 -6.79 -5.76 -12.93
N VAL A 9 -7.75 -4.84 -12.80
CA VAL A 9 -7.49 -3.40 -12.64
C VAL A 9 -6.80 -3.09 -11.32
N TYR A 10 -7.23 -3.73 -10.23
CA TYR A 10 -6.58 -3.64 -8.92
C TYR A 10 -5.11 -4.06 -9.00
N PHE A 11 -4.83 -5.26 -9.53
CA PHE A 11 -3.47 -5.78 -9.66
C PHE A 11 -2.59 -4.93 -10.58
N ALA A 12 -3.15 -4.40 -11.68
CA ALA A 12 -2.41 -3.50 -12.55
C ALA A 12 -1.99 -2.22 -11.82
N ARG A 13 -2.91 -1.59 -11.09
CA ARG A 13 -2.62 -0.39 -10.27
C ARG A 13 -1.62 -0.68 -9.16
N TYR A 14 -1.83 -1.79 -8.45
CA TYR A 14 -0.93 -2.26 -7.40
C TYR A 14 0.50 -2.40 -7.93
N ASN A 15 0.69 -3.10 -9.06
CA ASN A 15 2.00 -3.32 -9.65
C ASN A 15 2.68 -2.01 -10.10
N VAL A 16 1.91 -1.07 -10.67
CA VAL A 16 2.45 0.24 -11.07
C VAL A 16 2.92 1.03 -9.85
N ILE A 17 2.12 1.09 -8.79
CA ILE A 17 2.49 1.80 -7.56
C ILE A 17 3.67 1.10 -6.88
N CYS A 18 3.65 -0.23 -6.80
CA CYS A 18 4.72 -1.04 -6.22
C CYS A 18 6.06 -0.78 -6.90
N LYS A 19 6.13 -0.83 -8.25
CA LYS A 19 7.36 -0.49 -8.99
C LYS A 19 7.86 0.92 -8.70
N ARG A 20 6.93 1.88 -8.59
CA ARG A 20 7.28 3.28 -8.31
C ARG A 20 7.80 3.46 -6.88
N TYR A 21 7.18 2.78 -5.92
CA TYR A 21 7.44 2.95 -4.49
C TYR A 21 8.60 2.07 -4.01
N ALA A 22 8.90 0.97 -4.71
CA ALA A 22 10.05 0.10 -4.42
C ALA A 22 11.40 0.83 -4.50
N LEU A 23 11.48 1.96 -5.23
CA LEU A 23 12.67 2.79 -5.33
C LEU A 23 12.77 3.87 -4.25
N LEU A 24 11.72 4.07 -3.45
CA LEU A 24 11.69 5.10 -2.40
C LEU A 24 12.39 4.60 -1.13
N PRO A 25 13.02 5.50 -0.36
CA PRO A 25 13.54 5.16 0.97
C PRO A 25 12.39 4.90 1.94
N ASP A 26 12.67 4.17 3.02
CA ASP A 26 11.68 3.78 4.03
C ASP A 26 10.92 4.97 4.61
N GLN A 27 11.61 6.07 4.92
CA GLN A 27 10.97 7.27 5.45
C GLN A 27 9.91 7.83 4.48
N ALA A 28 10.21 7.86 3.17
CA ALA A 28 9.27 8.33 2.16
C ALA A 28 8.10 7.36 1.95
N LEU A 29 8.31 6.04 2.16
CA LEU A 29 7.24 5.06 2.19
C LEU A 29 6.33 5.26 3.40
N ILE A 30 6.88 5.52 4.58
CA ILE A 30 6.12 5.79 5.81
C ILE A 30 5.28 7.06 5.65
N ASP A 31 5.83 8.15 5.12
CA ASP A 31 5.08 9.39 4.92
C ASP A 31 3.93 9.20 3.91
N ARG A 32 4.17 8.44 2.85
CA ARG A 32 3.13 8.07 1.88
C ARG A 32 2.08 7.13 2.47
N TRP A 33 2.51 6.17 3.28
CA TRP A 33 1.61 5.26 3.99
C TRP A 33 0.63 6.04 4.86
N LYS A 34 1.13 6.97 5.70
CA LYS A 34 0.29 7.86 6.51
C LYS A 34 -0.67 8.66 5.65
N TYR A 35 -0.16 9.29 4.58
CA TYR A 35 -0.97 10.10 3.68
C TYR A 35 -2.13 9.30 3.07
N HIS A 36 -1.86 8.10 2.56
CA HIS A 36 -2.86 7.25 1.93
C HIS A 36 -3.82 6.62 2.94
N GLN A 37 -3.35 6.24 4.14
CA GLN A 37 -4.20 5.72 5.22
C GLN A 37 -5.32 6.71 5.59
N HIS A 38 -4.99 7.99 5.72
CA HIS A 38 -5.98 9.02 6.07
C HIS A 38 -6.99 9.28 4.95
N ARG A 39 -6.64 8.96 3.70
CA ARG A 39 -7.47 9.24 2.52
C ARG A 39 -8.21 8.02 1.99
N SER A 40 -7.80 6.82 2.38
CA SER A 40 -8.42 5.58 1.95
C SER A 40 -9.80 5.43 2.58
N GLN A 41 -10.85 5.81 1.84
CA GLN A 41 -12.24 5.71 2.30
C GLN A 41 -12.90 4.36 1.95
N ARG A 42 -12.40 3.65 0.93
CA ARG A 42 -12.95 2.37 0.43
C ARG A 42 -11.83 1.42 -0.01
N ARG A 43 -12.06 0.10 0.13
CA ARG A 43 -11.09 -0.97 -0.19
C ARG A 43 -10.65 -1.04 -1.66
N GLU A 44 -11.35 -0.37 -2.56
CA GLU A 44 -11.06 -0.35 -4.01
C GLU A 44 -10.57 1.03 -4.49
N ASP A 45 -10.38 1.97 -3.56
CA ASP A 45 -9.87 3.30 -3.88
C ASP A 45 -8.36 3.27 -4.19
N GLY A 46 -7.89 4.17 -5.05
CA GLY A 46 -6.47 4.29 -5.38
C GLY A 46 -5.59 4.54 -4.14
N ASP A 47 -6.10 5.30 -3.16
CA ASP A 47 -5.42 5.53 -1.89
C ASP A 47 -5.36 4.24 -1.05
N TRP A 48 -6.38 3.37 -1.08
CA TRP A 48 -6.31 2.07 -0.40
C TRP A 48 -5.26 1.14 -1.01
N ILE A 49 -5.17 1.11 -2.34
CA ILE A 49 -4.14 0.33 -3.04
C ILE A 49 -2.76 0.87 -2.68
N ALA A 50 -2.56 2.18 -2.72
CA ALA A 50 -1.28 2.79 -2.42
C ALA A 50 -0.87 2.62 -0.95
N PHE A 51 -1.82 2.71 -0.02
CA PHE A 51 -1.64 2.36 1.39
C PHE A 51 -1.18 0.91 1.56
N SER A 52 -1.86 -0.04 0.90
CA SER A 52 -1.52 -1.47 0.96
C SER A 52 -0.13 -1.76 0.39
N VAL A 53 0.23 -1.12 -0.73
CA VAL A 53 1.56 -1.26 -1.34
C VAL A 53 2.67 -0.75 -0.41
N CYS A 54 2.49 0.43 0.21
CA CYS A 54 3.48 0.93 1.17
C CYS A 54 3.66 -0.05 2.34
N GLU A 55 2.55 -0.64 2.79
CA GLU A 55 2.55 -1.62 3.87
C GLU A 55 3.39 -2.85 3.53
N ASP A 56 3.13 -3.46 2.37
CA ASP A 56 3.86 -4.63 1.90
C ASP A 56 5.35 -4.34 1.67
N LEU A 57 5.69 -3.19 1.07
CA LEU A 57 7.08 -2.81 0.84
C LEU A 57 7.85 -2.61 2.15
N LEU A 58 7.26 -1.96 3.14
CA LEU A 58 7.89 -1.75 4.43
C LEU A 58 8.08 -3.08 5.18
N ARG A 59 7.08 -3.99 5.16
CA ARG A 59 7.23 -5.32 5.76
C ARG A 59 8.25 -6.20 5.03
N GLN A 60 8.29 -6.17 3.69
CA GLN A 60 9.31 -6.88 2.91
C GLN A 60 10.73 -6.41 3.24
N ARG A 61 10.89 -5.15 3.61
CA ARG A 61 12.17 -4.57 4.05
C ARG A 61 12.48 -4.84 5.52
N GLY A 62 11.58 -5.48 6.26
CA GLY A 62 11.72 -5.69 7.71
C GLY A 62 11.69 -4.39 8.50
N ASN A 63 11.01 -3.36 7.99
CA ASN A 63 10.95 -2.07 8.67
C ASN A 63 10.02 -2.17 9.90
N PRO A 64 10.52 -1.90 11.12
CA PRO A 64 9.75 -2.11 12.35
C PRO A 64 8.64 -1.08 12.54
N TYR A 65 8.64 0.02 11.79
CA TYR A 65 7.68 1.10 11.95
C TYR A 65 6.23 0.60 11.92
N LEU A 66 5.91 -0.33 11.03
CA LEU A 66 4.57 -0.89 10.93
C LEU A 66 4.25 -1.85 12.07
N ASP A 67 5.19 -2.69 12.50
CA ASP A 67 4.99 -3.56 13.65
C ASP A 67 4.77 -2.76 14.94
N ASP A 68 5.46 -1.62 15.10
CA ASP A 68 5.33 -0.73 16.26
C ASP A 68 4.05 0.13 16.22
N ASN A 69 3.62 0.60 15.05
CA ASN A 69 2.55 1.61 14.93
C ASN A 69 1.24 1.08 14.30
N TYR A 70 1.30 -0.07 13.64
CA TYR A 70 0.17 -0.70 12.97
C TYR A 70 0.32 -2.24 12.95
N PRO A 71 0.38 -2.87 14.15
CA PRO A 71 0.46 -4.32 14.23
C PRO A 71 -0.78 -4.94 13.60
N LYS A 72 -0.58 -5.93 12.73
CA LYS A 72 -1.66 -6.80 12.29
C LYS A 72 -1.84 -7.87 13.37
N ASP A 73 -2.87 -7.69 14.20
CA ASP A 73 -3.47 -8.77 14.99
C ASP A 73 -3.83 -9.99 14.12
#